data_AF-A0A2E6KMF7-F1
#
_entry.id   AF-A0A2E6KMF7-F1
#
_cell.length_a   1.000
_cell.length_b   1.000
_cell.length_c   1.000
_cell.angle_alpha   90.00
_cell.angle_beta   90.00
_cell.angle_gamma   90.00
#
_symmetry.space_group_name_H-M   'P 1'
#
loop_
_entity.id
_entity.type
_entity.pdbx_description
1 polymer ?
#
loop_
_entity_poly.entity_id
_entity_poly.type
_entity_poly.pdbx_seq_one_letter_code
_entity_poly.pdbx_strand_id
1 'polypeptide(L)'
;MRLHLGELFAKLYVYRSLGFYDMEQWSVFNEDLGASCAAEVRVDGFNEEIEVVEAQVIVTYDNPTANMPRVVQTCYIKAEKQSQGDFSIKKAIVNQKDKVDSAIFDWGNKSLRFFTLIARELERGNLPDFDDIEKIAFDEKGMFADKMGDGGSKSPKINSEQLLKAGRGF
;
A
#
# COMPACT_ATOMS: atom_id res chain seq x y z
N MET A 1 -11.03 3.86 8.54
CA MET A 1 -9.58 4.11 8.69
C MET A 1 -9.31 5.60 8.52
N ARG A 2 -8.42 6.16 9.33
CA ARG A 2 -7.90 7.53 9.24
C ARG A 2 -6.38 7.44 9.40
N LEU A 3 -5.63 8.07 8.51
CA LEU A 3 -4.17 7.99 8.46
C LEU A 3 -3.60 9.41 8.42
N HIS A 4 -2.55 9.67 9.19
CA HIS A 4 -1.73 10.86 8.95
C HIS A 4 -0.99 10.70 7.61
N LEU A 5 -0.65 11.82 6.96
CA LEU A 5 -0.03 11.80 5.63
C LEU A 5 1.25 10.94 5.57
N GLY A 6 2.12 11.05 6.57
CA GLY A 6 3.35 10.24 6.64
C GLY A 6 3.07 8.74 6.79
N GLU A 7 2.02 8.37 7.53
CA GLU A 7 1.60 6.96 7.66
C GLU A 7 1.03 6.44 6.34
N LEU A 8 0.24 7.26 5.64
CA LEU A 8 -0.28 6.93 4.32
C LEU A 8 0.86 6.71 3.32
N PHE A 9 1.86 7.60 3.27
CA PHE A 9 3.02 7.44 2.42
C PHE A 9 3.81 6.18 2.74
N ALA A 10 4.08 5.89 4.02
CA ALA A 10 4.76 4.65 4.41
C ALA A 10 3.98 3.40 3.98
N LYS A 11 2.65 3.42 4.09
CA LYS A 11 1.74 2.35 3.62
C LYS A 11 1.57 2.30 2.10
N LEU A 12 2.07 3.30 1.37
CA LEU A 12 2.15 3.34 -0.09
C LEU A 12 3.60 3.18 -0.58
N TYR A 13 4.51 2.73 0.28
CA TYR A 13 5.92 2.53 -0.05
C TYR A 13 6.69 3.82 -0.44
N VAL A 14 6.18 4.99 -0.05
CA VAL A 14 6.83 6.29 -0.27
C VAL A 14 7.55 6.71 1.02
N TYR A 15 8.87 6.84 0.95
CA TYR A 15 9.72 7.19 2.11
C TYR A 15 10.35 8.58 2.05
N ARG A 16 10.11 9.31 0.96
CA ARG A 16 10.49 10.72 0.84
C ARG A 16 9.28 11.63 0.98
N SER A 17 9.53 12.89 1.30
CA SER A 17 8.49 13.92 1.22
C SER A 17 8.14 14.19 -0.25
N LEU A 18 6.84 14.21 -0.54
CA LEU A 18 6.30 14.67 -1.83
C LEU A 18 5.68 16.05 -1.62
N GLY A 19 6.03 17.01 -2.47
CA GLY A 19 5.41 18.33 -2.58
C GLY A 19 4.29 18.36 -3.63
N PHE A 20 3.75 19.54 -3.91
CA PHE A 20 2.67 19.72 -4.90
C PHE A 20 3.09 19.21 -6.27
N TYR A 21 2.22 18.41 -6.89
CA TYR A 21 2.46 17.81 -8.20
C TYR A 21 3.68 16.87 -8.26
N ASP A 22 4.28 16.54 -7.11
CA ASP A 22 5.30 15.50 -7.06
C ASP A 22 4.65 14.13 -7.19
N MET A 23 5.44 13.21 -7.73
CA MET A 23 5.10 11.80 -7.85
C MET A 23 6.28 10.93 -7.47
N GLU A 24 6.00 9.75 -6.93
CA GLU A 24 6.93 8.64 -6.79
C GLU A 24 6.51 7.53 -7.75
N GLN A 25 7.47 6.95 -8.49
CA GLN A 25 7.17 5.93 -9.49
C GLN A 25 8.17 4.78 -9.44
N TRP A 26 7.63 3.57 -9.62
CA TRP A 26 8.39 2.34 -9.86
C TRP A 26 7.96 1.74 -11.19
N SER A 27 8.89 1.19 -11.95
CA SER A 27 8.57 0.51 -13.19
C SER A 27 9.54 -0.60 -13.52
N VAL A 28 9.03 -1.58 -14.26
CA VAL A 28 9.80 -2.69 -14.82
C VAL A 28 9.32 -2.98 -16.23
N PHE A 29 10.25 -3.38 -17.09
CA PHE A 29 9.95 -3.99 -18.37
C PHE A 29 10.35 -5.46 -18.33
N ASN A 30 9.44 -6.34 -18.72
CA ASN A 30 9.68 -7.77 -18.88
C ASN A 30 9.66 -8.10 -20.38
N GLU A 31 10.84 -8.43 -20.92
CA GLU A 31 11.02 -8.72 -22.34
C GLU A 31 10.32 -10.02 -22.76
N ASP A 32 10.40 -11.07 -21.93
CA ASP A 32 9.82 -12.40 -22.21
C ASP A 32 8.30 -12.32 -22.39
N LEU A 33 7.64 -11.46 -21.62
CA LEU A 33 6.19 -11.24 -21.65
C LEU A 33 5.79 -10.07 -22.54
N GLY A 34 6.75 -9.29 -23.06
CA GLY A 34 6.48 -8.06 -23.82
C GLY A 34 5.57 -7.10 -23.05
N ALA A 35 5.89 -6.87 -21.77
CA ALA A 35 5.02 -6.12 -20.86
C ALA A 35 5.80 -5.12 -20.00
N SER A 36 5.27 -3.91 -19.88
CA SER A 36 5.73 -2.89 -18.94
C SER A 36 4.74 -2.76 -17.78
N CYS A 37 5.21 -2.80 -16.55
CA CYS A 37 4.39 -2.46 -15.38
C CYS A 37 4.95 -1.20 -14.71
N ALA A 38 4.06 -0.27 -14.39
CA ALA A 38 4.39 0.94 -13.65
C ALA A 38 3.43 1.10 -12.46
N ALA A 39 3.98 1.39 -11.29
CA ALA A 39 3.26 1.84 -10.11
C ALA A 39 3.64 3.29 -9.82
N GLU A 40 2.67 4.09 -9.40
CA GLU A 40 2.85 5.51 -9.14
C GLU A 40 2.04 5.92 -7.92
N VAL A 41 2.61 6.83 -7.12
CA VAL A 41 1.89 7.63 -6.13
C VAL A 41 2.04 9.09 -6.51
N ARG A 42 0.91 9.79 -6.63
CA ARG A 42 0.87 11.23 -6.90
C ARG A 42 0.07 11.94 -5.84
N VAL A 43 0.41 13.20 -5.64
CA VAL A 43 -0.33 14.07 -4.72
C VAL A 43 -0.96 15.23 -5.49
N ASP A 44 -2.16 15.57 -5.08
CA ASP A 44 -2.89 16.74 -5.57
C ASP A 44 -3.33 17.59 -4.38
N GLY A 45 -3.42 18.89 -4.59
CA GLY A 45 -3.61 19.84 -3.51
C GLY A 45 -3.87 21.25 -3.98
N PHE A 46 -4.27 22.09 -3.03
CA PHE A 46 -4.60 23.48 -3.24
C PHE A 46 -3.98 24.33 -2.13
N ASN A 47 -3.57 25.57 -2.45
CA ASN A 47 -3.00 26.52 -1.48
C ASN A 47 -1.91 25.94 -0.56
N GLU A 48 -0.95 25.22 -1.14
CA GLU A 48 0.16 24.62 -0.38
C GLU A 48 -0.29 23.57 0.66
N GLU A 49 -1.47 22.97 0.49
CA GLU A 49 -1.91 21.80 1.25
C GLU A 49 -2.24 20.60 0.36
N ILE A 50 -1.69 19.43 0.67
CA ILE A 50 -2.07 18.17 0.00
C ILE A 50 -3.48 17.82 0.44
N GLU A 51 -4.39 17.63 -0.52
CA GLU A 51 -5.79 17.27 -0.28
C GLU A 51 -6.11 15.86 -0.74
N VAL A 52 -5.42 15.37 -1.77
CA VAL A 52 -5.64 14.06 -2.36
C VAL A 52 -4.30 13.36 -2.56
N VAL A 53 -4.28 12.06 -2.25
CA VAL A 53 -3.19 11.17 -2.61
C VAL A 53 -3.78 10.04 -3.46
N GLU A 54 -3.23 9.85 -4.65
CA GLU A 54 -3.66 8.80 -5.55
C GLU A 54 -2.50 7.82 -5.78
N ALA A 55 -2.80 6.53 -5.76
CA ALA A 55 -1.86 5.48 -6.11
C ALA A 55 -2.45 4.64 -7.25
N GLN A 56 -1.64 4.33 -8.27
CA GLN A 56 -2.09 3.57 -9.43
C GLN A 56 -1.06 2.54 -9.87
N VAL A 57 -1.53 1.43 -10.44
CA VAL A 57 -0.70 0.44 -11.11
C VAL A 57 -1.27 0.19 -12.50
N ILE A 58 -0.43 0.34 -13.51
CA ILE A 58 -0.77 0.15 -14.92
C ILE A 58 0.17 -0.88 -15.52
N VAL A 59 -0.39 -1.80 -16.31
CA VAL A 59 0.35 -2.75 -17.14
C VAL A 59 0.05 -2.45 -18.59
N THR A 60 1.11 -2.33 -19.40
CA THR A 60 1.04 -2.12 -20.83
C THR A 60 1.67 -3.32 -21.54
N TYR A 61 0.96 -3.92 -22.49
CA TYR A 61 1.43 -5.04 -23.30
C TYR A 61 1.77 -4.55 -24.71
N ASP A 62 2.89 -5.00 -25.24
CA ASP A 62 3.33 -4.64 -26.60
C ASP A 62 2.55 -5.40 -27.66
N ASN A 63 2.33 -6.71 -27.42
CA ASN A 63 1.62 -7.61 -28.32
C ASN A 63 0.43 -8.27 -27.60
N PRO A 64 -0.64 -7.52 -27.28
CA PRO A 64 -1.80 -8.10 -26.63
C PRO A 64 -2.47 -9.15 -27.53
N THR A 65 -2.94 -10.25 -26.94
CA THR A 65 -3.81 -11.20 -27.64
C THR A 65 -5.17 -10.55 -27.96
N ALA A 66 -5.93 -11.09 -28.93
CA ALA A 66 -7.15 -10.47 -29.44
C ALA A 66 -8.22 -10.11 -28.39
N ASN A 67 -8.17 -10.71 -27.20
CA ASN A 67 -9.11 -10.47 -26.09
C ASN A 67 -8.48 -9.74 -24.89
N MET A 68 -7.23 -9.27 -25.01
CA MET A 68 -6.53 -8.57 -23.95
C MET A 68 -6.41 -7.07 -24.28
N PRO A 69 -6.85 -6.17 -23.39
CA PRO A 69 -6.61 -4.75 -23.62
C PRO A 69 -5.10 -4.45 -23.54
N ARG A 70 -4.63 -3.56 -24.42
CA ARG A 70 -3.22 -3.14 -24.46
C ARG A 70 -2.76 -2.53 -23.14
N VAL A 71 -3.66 -1.81 -22.47
CA VAL A 71 -3.39 -1.13 -21.19
C VAL A 71 -4.41 -1.63 -20.17
N VAL A 72 -3.92 -2.08 -19.02
CA VAL A 72 -4.72 -2.59 -17.91
C VAL A 72 -4.38 -1.79 -16.66
N GLN A 73 -5.38 -1.16 -16.04
CA GLN A 73 -5.22 -0.59 -14.70
C GLN A 73 -5.53 -1.67 -13.66
N THR A 74 -4.50 -2.17 -13.01
CA THR A 74 -4.60 -3.27 -12.04
C THR A 74 -4.92 -2.75 -10.64
N CYS A 75 -4.45 -1.55 -10.31
CA CYS A 75 -4.72 -0.92 -9.02
C CYS A 75 -5.04 0.57 -9.20
N TYR A 76 -6.00 1.05 -8.42
CA TYR A 76 -6.24 2.46 -8.18
C TYR A 76 -6.67 2.66 -6.73
N ILE A 77 -6.04 3.58 -6.02
CA ILE A 77 -6.39 3.95 -4.66
C ILE A 77 -6.49 5.47 -4.60
N LYS A 78 -7.59 5.99 -4.03
CA LYS A 78 -7.78 7.41 -3.78
C LYS A 78 -7.97 7.65 -2.29
N ALA A 79 -7.09 8.46 -1.71
CA ALA A 79 -7.20 8.95 -0.35
C ALA A 79 -7.50 10.45 -0.36
N GLU A 80 -8.45 10.89 0.46
CA GLU A 80 -8.84 12.30 0.57
C GLU A 80 -8.69 12.78 2.01
N LYS A 81 -8.14 13.99 2.15
CA LYS A 81 -8.01 14.70 3.42
C LYS A 81 -9.40 14.97 4.01
N GLN A 82 -9.55 14.70 5.30
CA GLN A 82 -10.75 15.00 6.07
C GLN A 82 -10.59 16.34 6.78
N SER A 83 -11.69 16.87 7.32
CA SER A 83 -11.70 18.16 8.05
C SER A 83 -10.74 18.22 9.25
N GLN A 84 -10.36 17.07 9.81
CA GLN A 84 -9.42 16.95 10.93
C GLN A 84 -7.95 16.86 10.48
N GLY A 85 -7.67 16.91 9.17
CA GLY A 85 -6.32 16.84 8.60
C GLY A 85 -5.86 15.42 8.22
N ASP A 86 -6.53 14.38 8.73
CA ASP A 86 -6.22 12.99 8.39
C ASP A 86 -6.77 12.58 7.03
N PHE A 87 -6.15 11.60 6.40
CA PHE A 87 -6.59 11.03 5.14
C PHE A 87 -7.45 9.79 5.36
N SER A 88 -8.46 9.62 4.52
CA SER A 88 -9.28 8.41 4.48
C SER A 88 -9.30 7.87 3.05
N ILE A 89 -9.17 6.54 2.91
CA ILE A 89 -9.30 5.89 1.62
C ILE A 89 -10.78 5.95 1.21
N LYS A 90 -11.05 6.61 0.08
CA LYS A 90 -12.40 6.80 -0.47
C LYS A 90 -12.70 5.85 -1.60
N LYS A 91 -11.68 5.42 -2.34
CA LYS A 91 -11.80 4.49 -3.44
C LYS A 91 -10.62 3.53 -3.49
N ALA A 92 -10.90 2.26 -3.78
CA ALA A 92 -9.88 1.29 -4.12
C ALA A 92 -10.42 0.32 -5.17
N ILE A 93 -9.77 0.26 -6.33
CA ILE A 93 -9.98 -0.76 -7.35
C ILE A 93 -8.75 -1.65 -7.33
N VAL A 94 -8.95 -2.95 -7.15
CA VAL A 94 -7.88 -3.97 -7.19
C VAL A 94 -8.34 -5.08 -8.12
N ASN A 95 -7.51 -5.43 -9.11
CA ASN A 95 -7.81 -6.42 -10.13
C ASN A 95 -9.20 -6.21 -10.75
N GLN A 96 -9.47 -4.97 -11.17
CA GLN A 96 -10.72 -4.51 -11.79
C GLN A 96 -11.99 -4.61 -10.91
N LYS A 97 -11.83 -4.88 -9.61
CA LYS A 97 -12.96 -4.95 -8.66
C LYS A 97 -12.90 -3.77 -7.71
N ASP A 98 -14.01 -3.03 -7.61
CA ASP A 98 -14.18 -2.02 -6.57
C ASP A 98 -14.27 -2.71 -5.20
N LYS A 99 -13.47 -2.25 -4.25
CA LYS A 99 -13.40 -2.80 -2.90
C LYS A 99 -14.23 -1.99 -1.90
N VAL A 100 -14.66 -0.77 -2.24
CA VAL A 100 -15.44 0.09 -1.33
C VAL A 100 -16.76 -0.55 -0.95
N ASP A 101 -17.47 -1.09 -1.94
CA ASP A 101 -18.79 -1.72 -1.76
C ASP A 101 -18.68 -3.23 -1.46
N SER A 102 -17.47 -3.73 -1.20
CA SER A 102 -17.26 -5.14 -0.88
C SER A 102 -17.56 -5.43 0.59
N ALA A 103 -17.99 -6.66 0.89
CA ALA A 103 -18.15 -7.13 2.27
C ALA A 103 -16.79 -7.41 2.98
N ILE A 104 -15.67 -6.99 2.39
CA ILE A 104 -14.33 -7.26 2.90
C ILE A 104 -14.04 -6.31 4.06
N PHE A 105 -13.86 -6.88 5.26
CA PHE A 105 -13.37 -6.12 6.41
C PHE A 105 -11.98 -5.54 6.14
N ASP A 106 -11.79 -4.28 6.52
CA ASP A 106 -10.53 -3.55 6.40
C ASP A 106 -9.95 -3.49 4.97
N TRP A 107 -10.85 -3.45 3.98
CA TRP A 107 -10.48 -3.38 2.56
C TRP A 107 -9.47 -2.27 2.25
N GLY A 108 -9.56 -1.12 2.94
CA GLY A 108 -8.66 0.00 2.72
C GLY A 108 -7.21 -0.32 3.06
N ASN A 109 -6.91 -0.89 4.23
CA ASN A 109 -5.55 -1.30 4.58
C ASN A 109 -5.06 -2.44 3.69
N LYS A 110 -5.95 -3.39 3.35
CA LYS A 110 -5.63 -4.50 2.44
C LYS A 110 -5.25 -3.99 1.05
N SER A 111 -5.94 -2.97 0.54
CA SER A 111 -5.58 -2.29 -0.72
C SER A 111 -4.23 -1.58 -0.64
N LEU A 112 -3.93 -0.86 0.45
CA LEU A 112 -2.61 -0.24 0.65
C LEU A 112 -1.48 -1.29 0.70
N ARG A 113 -1.74 -2.42 1.37
CA ARG A 113 -0.81 -3.56 1.40
C ARG A 113 -0.59 -4.17 0.02
N PHE A 114 -1.65 -4.33 -0.77
CA PHE A 114 -1.57 -4.81 -2.16
C PHE A 114 -0.65 -3.91 -3.00
N PHE A 115 -0.84 -2.58 -2.93
CA PHE A 115 0.03 -1.62 -3.62
C PHE A 115 1.48 -1.73 -3.15
N THR A 116 1.72 -1.78 -1.84
CA THR A 116 3.07 -1.90 -1.26
C THR A 116 3.80 -3.14 -1.75
N LEU A 117 3.12 -4.29 -1.84
CA LEU A 117 3.72 -5.53 -2.33
C LEU A 117 4.12 -5.42 -3.81
N ILE A 118 3.30 -4.74 -4.62
CA ILE A 118 3.63 -4.45 -6.01
C ILE A 118 4.84 -3.52 -6.12
N ALA A 119 4.85 -2.39 -5.40
CA ALA A 119 5.95 -1.42 -5.45
C ALA A 119 7.29 -2.07 -5.08
N ARG A 120 7.29 -3.00 -4.10
CA ARG A 120 8.47 -3.78 -3.72
C ARG A 120 8.96 -4.72 -4.81
N GLU A 121 8.06 -5.42 -5.51
CA GLU A 121 8.47 -6.30 -6.61
C GLU A 121 9.03 -5.48 -7.78
N LEU A 122 8.41 -4.34 -8.09
CA LEU A 122 8.91 -3.43 -9.13
C LEU A 122 10.29 -2.85 -8.77
N GLU A 123 10.51 -2.45 -7.51
CA GLU A 123 11.83 -1.99 -7.05
C GLU A 123 12.91 -3.07 -7.19
N ARG A 124 12.54 -4.35 -7.06
CA ARG A 124 13.44 -5.50 -7.29
C ARG A 124 13.66 -5.82 -8.78
N GLY A 125 12.96 -5.13 -9.69
CA GLY A 125 13.00 -5.39 -11.12
C GLY A 125 12.17 -6.61 -11.54
N ASN A 126 11.17 -7.00 -10.75
CA ASN A 126 10.29 -8.13 -11.05
C ASN A 126 8.92 -7.66 -11.55
N LEU A 127 8.36 -8.37 -12.52
CA LEU A 127 6.95 -8.21 -12.87
C LEU A 127 6.08 -8.88 -11.79
N PRO A 128 5.13 -8.18 -11.15
CA PRO A 128 4.33 -8.74 -10.06
C PRO A 128 3.33 -9.81 -10.54
N ASP A 129 3.16 -10.88 -9.76
CA ASP A 129 2.00 -11.78 -9.87
C ASP A 129 0.82 -11.16 -9.09
N PHE A 130 -0.07 -10.48 -9.80
CA PHE A 130 -1.17 -9.74 -9.18
C PHE A 130 -2.21 -10.62 -8.48
N ASP A 131 -2.40 -11.86 -8.93
CA ASP A 131 -3.36 -12.78 -8.31
C ASP A 131 -2.81 -13.33 -7.00
N ASP A 132 -1.53 -13.70 -6.98
CA ASP A 132 -0.87 -14.14 -5.74
C ASP A 132 -0.75 -13.00 -4.72
N ILE A 133 -0.37 -11.81 -5.18
CA ILE A 133 -0.30 -10.63 -4.31
C ILE A 133 -1.68 -10.25 -3.77
N GLU A 134 -2.76 -10.35 -4.54
CA GLU A 134 -4.12 -10.10 -4.04
C GLU A 134 -4.47 -11.11 -2.93
N LYS A 135 -4.19 -12.39 -3.12
CA LYS A 135 -4.41 -13.42 -2.08
C LYS A 135 -3.64 -13.07 -0.81
N ILE A 136 -2.35 -12.79 -0.92
CA ILE A 136 -1.49 -12.45 0.23
C ILE A 136 -1.99 -11.19 0.95
N ALA A 137 -2.33 -10.15 0.20
CA ALA A 137 -2.75 -8.85 0.75
C ALA A 137 -4.10 -8.94 1.45
N PHE A 138 -5.03 -9.74 0.93
CA PHE A 138 -6.41 -9.82 1.41
C PHE A 138 -6.71 -11.00 2.36
N ASP A 139 -5.79 -11.95 2.51
CA ASP A 139 -5.92 -13.07 3.46
C ASP A 139 -6.10 -12.57 4.91
N GLU A 140 -7.02 -13.19 5.65
CA GLU A 140 -7.38 -12.88 7.03
C GLU A 140 -6.29 -13.30 8.02
N LYS A 141 -5.47 -14.31 7.66
CA LYS A 141 -4.43 -14.85 8.53
C LYS A 141 -3.14 -14.02 8.57
N GLY A 142 -3.12 -12.85 7.93
CA GLY A 142 -2.16 -11.77 8.16
C GLY A 142 -0.75 -12.21 8.54
N MET A 143 -0.15 -13.17 7.82
CA MET A 143 1.07 -13.86 8.28
C MET A 143 2.30 -12.94 8.38
N PHE A 144 2.19 -11.68 7.91
CA PHE A 144 3.24 -10.66 7.93
C PHE A 144 2.77 -9.24 8.32
N ALA A 145 1.52 -9.07 8.76
CA ALA A 145 0.95 -7.73 8.98
C ALA A 145 1.43 -7.03 10.27
N ASP A 146 2.03 -7.75 11.23
CA ASP A 146 2.42 -7.20 12.53
C ASP A 146 3.86 -6.70 12.64
N LYS A 147 4.71 -6.83 11.60
CA LYS A 147 6.14 -6.51 11.73
C LYS A 147 6.60 -5.21 11.09
N MET A 148 5.72 -4.48 10.41
CA MET A 148 6.14 -3.27 9.68
C MET A 148 5.13 -2.15 9.91
N GLY A 149 5.15 -1.55 11.10
CA GLY A 149 4.58 -0.21 11.31
C GLY A 149 3.79 0.04 12.58
N ASP A 150 3.54 -0.94 13.46
CA ASP A 150 2.88 -0.63 14.75
C ASP A 150 3.88 -0.06 15.76
N GLY A 151 4.32 1.18 15.48
CA GLY A 151 5.07 2.04 16.40
C GLY A 151 4.18 2.61 17.52
N GLY A 152 3.19 1.86 17.97
CA GLY A 152 2.43 2.12 19.17
C GLY A 152 3.24 1.67 20.38
N SER A 153 3.83 2.61 21.11
CA SER A 153 4.52 2.40 22.38
C SER A 153 3.58 1.83 23.46
N LYS A 154 3.25 0.55 23.37
CA LYS A 154 2.84 -0.22 24.54
C LYS A 154 4.12 -0.54 25.30
N SER A 155 4.53 0.38 26.15
CA SER A 155 5.50 0.13 27.21
C SER A 155 5.21 -1.25 27.80
N PRO A 156 6.17 -2.19 27.79
CA PRO A 156 5.96 -3.48 28.42
C PRO A 156 5.58 -3.22 29.87
N LYS A 157 4.40 -3.68 30.30
CA LYS A 157 4.06 -3.71 31.73
C LYS A 157 4.98 -4.74 32.37
N ILE A 158 6.17 -4.29 32.77
CA ILE A 158 7.10 -5.06 33.57
C ILE A 158 6.39 -5.29 34.91
N ASN A 159 6.00 -6.53 35.18
CA ASN A 159 5.51 -6.94 36.48
C ASN A 159 6.71 -6.97 37.44
N SER A 160 6.86 -5.93 38.25
CA SER A 160 7.95 -5.74 39.22
C SER A 160 8.10 -6.93 40.20
N GLU A 161 7.04 -7.70 40.43
CA GLU A 161 7.07 -8.91 41.28
C GLU A 161 7.92 -10.05 40.71
N GLN A 162 8.12 -10.11 39.39
CA GLN A 162 8.96 -11.15 38.77
C GLN A 162 10.46 -10.84 38.83
N LEU A 163 10.83 -9.56 38.97
CA LEU A 163 12.24 -9.15 39.11
C LEU A 163 12.79 -9.41 40.52
N LEU A 164 11.93 -9.44 41.54
CA LEU A 164 12.39 -9.62 42.94
C LEU A 164 12.71 -11.08 43.31
N LYS A 165 12.30 -12.08 42.49
CA LYS A 165 12.59 -13.50 42.75
C LYS A 165 13.87 -14.01 42.07
N ALA A 166 14.50 -13.22 41.20
CA ALA A 166 15.74 -13.59 40.52
C ALA A 166 17.03 -13.20 41.29
N GLY A 167 16.90 -12.60 42.48
CA GLY A 167 18.04 -12.04 43.24
C GLY A 167 18.41 -12.74 44.57
N ARG A 168 17.84 -13.91 44.88
CA ARG A 168 18.24 -14.69 46.08
C ARG A 168 18.27 -16.18 45.81
N GLY A 169 19.36 -16.64 45.20
CA GLY A 169 19.85 -18.01 45.33
C GLY A 169 21.05 -18.00 46.26
N PHE A 170 20.92 -18.70 47.39
CA PHE A 170 22.03 -19.23 48.17
C PHE A 170 22.68 -20.39 47.41
#